data_AF-A0A926CQC7-F1
#
_entry.id   AF-A0A926CQC7-F1
#
_cell.length_a   1.000
_cell.length_b   1.000
_cell.length_c   1.000
_cell.angle_alpha   90.00
_cell.angle_beta   90.00
_cell.angle_gamma   90.00
#
_symmetry.space_group_name_H-M   'P 1'
#
loop_
_entity.id
_entity.type
_entity.pdbx_description
1 polymer ?
#
loop_
_entity_poly.entity_id
_entity_poly.type
_entity_poly.pdbx_seq_one_letter_code
_entity_poly.pdbx_strand_id
1 'polypeptide(L)'
;TGIDTAGGGFARMYGSFISWRDPHTPVPKEIVPQLAFDRLFRTNKAPVTSSINPNDPALLNSLQRDETSVLDLVMEQTRALRKQGSSGDLVRLDEYFESVRSVEQRLAAALRPQKRWINQGKFPLERPGPGIPASRQEHMRLMMDIMVLAMWSDTTRIGTFMTGDAQTNEDFSFIDGVGRGGFHSMSHHGDEPARRAEYEKIVTWHVEQVAYFLNKLKSLDEGGTSLLDNSMVMFGHGIKCGNRHLEENLPIALAGRGKGTIRPGRRVRAAAKTPLCNLYLSMLNRMGTDDKSFGDSTGPLEGLA
;
A
#
# COMPACT_ATOMS: atom_id res chain seq x y z
N THR A 1 6.34 -23.95 -5.03
CA THR A 1 7.14 -23.99 -3.78
C THR A 1 6.93 -22.78 -2.87
N GLY A 2 6.30 -21.66 -3.29
CA GLY A 2 6.03 -20.51 -2.40
C GLY A 2 7.29 -19.73 -1.98
N ILE A 3 8.45 -20.38 -2.09
CA ILE A 3 9.78 -19.84 -1.92
C ILE A 3 10.24 -19.21 -3.23
N ASP A 4 10.75 -18.00 -3.11
CA ASP A 4 11.46 -17.27 -4.14
C ASP A 4 12.88 -17.81 -4.29
N THR A 5 13.09 -18.60 -5.34
CA THR A 5 14.41 -19.16 -5.66
C THR A 5 15.30 -18.18 -6.42
N ALA A 6 14.78 -17.04 -6.88
CA ALA A 6 15.54 -16.05 -7.64
C ALA A 6 16.09 -14.93 -6.72
N GLY A 7 15.32 -14.48 -5.72
CA GLY A 7 15.69 -13.42 -4.77
C GLY A 7 16.25 -13.90 -3.42
N GLY A 8 16.93 -15.05 -3.37
CA GLY A 8 17.69 -15.47 -2.18
C GLY A 8 17.01 -16.48 -1.24
N GLY A 9 15.95 -17.16 -1.67
CA GLY A 9 15.38 -18.30 -0.93
C GLY A 9 14.31 -17.94 0.11
N PHE A 10 13.79 -16.71 0.10
CA PHE A 10 12.74 -16.28 1.02
C PHE A 10 11.33 -16.64 0.52
N ALA A 11 10.35 -16.74 1.42
CA ALA A 11 8.96 -16.92 0.99
C ALA A 11 8.48 -15.69 0.19
N ARG A 12 7.82 -15.91 -0.96
CA ARG A 12 7.26 -14.84 -1.82
C ARG A 12 6.33 -13.89 -1.08
N MET A 13 5.73 -14.34 0.03
CA MET A 13 4.87 -13.50 0.87
C MET A 13 5.61 -12.23 1.34
N TYR A 14 6.90 -12.30 1.68
CA TYR A 14 7.66 -11.14 2.15
C TYR A 14 7.89 -10.10 1.05
N GLY A 15 7.81 -10.50 -0.22
CA GLY A 15 7.90 -9.58 -1.36
C GLY A 15 6.55 -9.03 -1.85
N SER A 16 5.43 -9.50 -1.29
CA SER A 16 4.07 -9.16 -1.75
C SER A 16 3.22 -8.44 -0.72
N PHE A 17 3.71 -8.28 0.53
CA PHE A 17 3.00 -7.64 1.63
C PHE A 17 3.90 -6.70 2.44
N ILE A 18 3.36 -5.54 2.82
CA ILE A 18 4.02 -4.55 3.69
C ILE A 18 3.25 -4.27 5.00
N SER A 19 2.10 -4.91 5.18
CA SER A 19 1.26 -4.79 6.36
C SER A 19 0.98 -6.17 6.93
N TRP A 20 1.05 -6.29 8.25
CA TRP A 20 0.96 -7.55 8.98
C TRP A 20 0.13 -7.33 10.23
N ARG A 21 -0.80 -8.24 10.51
CA ARG A 21 -1.63 -8.18 11.73
C ARG A 21 -0.84 -8.64 12.95
N ASP A 22 -0.02 -9.65 12.73
CA ASP A 22 0.86 -10.30 13.69
C ASP A 22 2.09 -10.82 12.91
N PRO A 23 3.13 -11.35 13.59
CA PRO A 23 4.37 -11.78 12.93
C PRO A 23 4.23 -12.85 11.84
N HIS A 24 3.05 -13.49 11.73
CA HIS A 24 2.84 -14.61 10.83
C HIS A 24 1.69 -14.40 9.84
N THR A 25 0.82 -13.41 10.07
CA THR A 25 -0.34 -13.15 9.23
C THR A 25 -0.19 -11.85 8.43
N PRO A 26 0.03 -11.92 7.10
CA PRO A 26 0.04 -10.74 6.26
C PRO A 26 -1.37 -10.16 6.10
N VAL A 27 -1.46 -8.84 5.98
CA VAL A 27 -2.68 -8.14 5.62
C VAL A 27 -2.68 -7.94 4.10
N PRO A 28 -3.65 -8.51 3.37
CA PRO A 28 -3.66 -8.38 1.92
C PRO A 28 -4.00 -6.98 1.46
N LYS A 29 -3.36 -6.60 0.34
CA LYS A 29 -3.62 -5.37 -0.39
C LYS A 29 -4.92 -5.50 -1.17
N GLU A 30 -5.75 -4.46 -1.11
CA GLU A 30 -6.89 -4.30 -2.01
C GLU A 30 -6.41 -3.59 -3.27
N ILE A 31 -6.73 -4.16 -4.42
CA ILE A 31 -6.26 -3.68 -5.73
C ILE A 31 -7.40 -3.22 -6.63
N VAL A 32 -8.65 -3.50 -6.27
CA VAL A 32 -9.84 -3.05 -7.02
C VAL A 32 -10.35 -1.74 -6.38
N PRO A 33 -10.29 -0.60 -7.08
CA PRO A 33 -10.67 0.69 -6.51
C PRO A 33 -12.10 0.75 -5.97
N GLN A 34 -13.06 0.13 -6.68
CA GLN A 34 -14.45 0.08 -6.23
C GLN A 34 -14.59 -0.61 -4.87
N LEU A 35 -13.88 -1.72 -4.64
CA LEU A 35 -13.91 -2.44 -3.38
C LEU A 35 -13.24 -1.64 -2.25
N ALA A 36 -12.12 -0.98 -2.55
CA ALA A 36 -11.45 -0.10 -1.60
C ALA A 36 -12.37 1.05 -1.14
N PHE A 37 -13.02 1.72 -2.10
CA PHE A 37 -13.98 2.79 -1.85
C PHE A 37 -15.19 2.28 -1.05
N ASP A 38 -15.81 1.21 -1.51
CA ASP A 38 -17.02 0.65 -0.91
C ASP A 38 -16.79 0.26 0.55
N ARG A 39 -15.66 -0.37 0.85
CA ARG A 39 -15.29 -0.75 2.22
C ARG A 39 -15.11 0.44 3.16
N LEU A 40 -14.64 1.57 2.66
CA LEU A 40 -14.36 2.76 3.48
C LEU A 40 -15.60 3.66 3.63
N PHE A 41 -16.48 3.70 2.62
CA PHE A 41 -17.50 4.75 2.55
C PHE A 41 -18.95 4.24 2.43
N ARG A 42 -19.20 2.97 2.08
CA ARG A 42 -20.59 2.46 2.03
C ARG A 42 -21.08 2.05 3.41
N THR A 43 -22.22 2.61 3.79
CA THR A 43 -22.84 2.39 5.09
C THR A 43 -23.85 1.24 5.13
N ASN A 44 -24.37 0.79 3.97
CA ASN A 44 -25.58 -0.05 3.90
C ASN A 44 -25.45 -1.37 3.13
N LYS A 45 -24.26 -1.75 2.65
CA LYS A 45 -24.02 -3.07 2.04
C LYS A 45 -22.65 -3.60 2.48
N ALA A 46 -22.56 -4.89 2.81
CA ALA A 46 -21.30 -5.51 3.18
C ALA A 46 -20.34 -5.47 1.97
N PRO A 47 -19.15 -4.85 2.06
CA PRO A 47 -18.17 -4.85 0.98
C PRO A 47 -17.62 -6.25 0.70
N VAL A 48 -17.41 -6.53 -0.57
CA VAL A 48 -16.75 -7.73 -1.08
C VAL A 48 -15.24 -7.63 -0.84
N THR A 49 -14.63 -8.73 -0.40
CA THR A 49 -13.18 -8.85 -0.32
C THR A 49 -12.63 -9.31 -1.66
N SER A 50 -11.65 -8.62 -2.23
CA SER A 50 -10.88 -9.19 -3.34
C SER A 50 -10.15 -10.44 -2.83
N SER A 51 -10.30 -11.60 -3.47
CA SER A 51 -9.19 -12.55 -3.51
C SER A 51 -9.22 -13.47 -4.72
N ILE A 52 -8.00 -13.85 -5.10
CA ILE A 52 -7.53 -14.76 -6.15
C ILE A 52 -7.37 -14.15 -7.55
N ASN A 53 -8.38 -13.49 -8.13
CA ASN A 53 -8.22 -12.88 -9.46
C ASN A 53 -9.11 -11.63 -9.65
N PRO A 54 -8.54 -10.41 -9.76
CA PRO A 54 -9.34 -9.20 -10.02
C PRO A 54 -10.05 -9.22 -11.38
N ASN A 55 -9.65 -10.13 -12.27
CA ASN A 55 -10.26 -10.35 -13.59
C ASN A 55 -11.24 -11.54 -13.61
N ASP A 56 -11.62 -12.08 -12.45
CA ASP A 56 -12.63 -13.14 -12.39
C ASP A 56 -13.98 -12.63 -12.94
N PRO A 57 -14.58 -13.27 -13.97
CA PRO A 57 -15.87 -12.88 -14.50
C PRO A 57 -16.99 -12.84 -13.45
N ALA A 58 -16.98 -13.73 -12.46
CA ALA A 58 -17.98 -13.75 -11.40
C ALA A 58 -17.87 -12.51 -10.50
N LEU A 59 -16.63 -12.14 -10.13
CA LEU A 59 -16.37 -10.90 -9.40
C LEU A 59 -16.83 -9.70 -10.24
N LEU A 60 -16.36 -9.58 -11.49
CA LEU A 60 -16.71 -8.46 -12.36
C LEU A 60 -18.23 -8.33 -12.57
N ASN A 61 -18.94 -9.45 -12.77
CA ASN A 61 -20.40 -9.45 -12.89
C ASN A 61 -21.09 -8.98 -11.59
N SER A 62 -20.63 -9.42 -10.42
CA SER A 62 -21.18 -8.96 -9.13
C SER A 62 -20.97 -7.46 -8.91
N LEU A 63 -19.78 -6.95 -9.28
CA LEU A 63 -19.43 -5.53 -9.22
C LEU A 63 -20.27 -4.69 -10.18
N GLN A 64 -20.54 -5.19 -11.38
CA GLN A 64 -21.42 -4.56 -12.37
C GLN A 64 -22.89 -4.50 -11.90
N ARG A 65 -23.37 -5.55 -11.24
CA ARG A 65 -24.75 -5.64 -10.74
C ARG A 65 -24.96 -4.97 -9.38
N ASP A 66 -23.89 -4.48 -8.75
CA ASP A 66 -23.90 -3.95 -7.39
C ASP A 66 -24.45 -4.96 -6.34
N GLU A 67 -24.27 -6.25 -6.60
CA GLU A 67 -24.62 -7.37 -5.72
C GLU A 67 -23.41 -7.67 -4.83
N THR A 68 -23.54 -7.36 -3.53
CA THR A 68 -22.37 -7.18 -2.64
C THR A 68 -22.06 -8.39 -1.74
N SER A 69 -22.57 -9.60 -2.05
CA SER A 69 -22.21 -10.82 -1.31
C SER A 69 -21.47 -11.83 -2.20
N VAL A 70 -20.17 -11.62 -2.36
CA VAL A 70 -19.24 -12.62 -2.94
C VAL A 70 -18.60 -13.45 -1.82
N LEU A 71 -18.64 -12.96 -0.57
CA LEU A 71 -18.15 -13.69 0.60
C LEU A 71 -18.86 -15.01 0.78
N ASP A 72 -20.20 -15.03 0.70
CA ASP A 72 -20.98 -16.26 0.87
C ASP A 72 -20.67 -17.28 -0.26
N LEU A 73 -20.56 -16.79 -1.49
CA LEU A 73 -20.29 -17.61 -2.68
C LEU A 73 -18.90 -18.28 -2.60
N VAL A 74 -17.88 -17.51 -2.19
CA VAL A 74 -16.52 -18.04 -2.09
C VAL A 74 -16.35 -18.92 -0.86
N MET A 75 -17.02 -18.62 0.26
CA MET A 75 -17.04 -19.50 1.44
C MET A 75 -17.61 -20.88 1.11
N GLU A 76 -18.66 -20.96 0.28
CA GLU A 76 -19.25 -22.24 -0.15
C GLU A 76 -18.29 -23.04 -1.05
N GLN A 77 -17.72 -22.40 -2.07
CA GLN A 77 -16.74 -23.04 -2.97
C GLN A 77 -15.48 -23.47 -2.20
N THR A 78 -15.03 -22.67 -1.24
CA THR A 78 -13.83 -22.95 -0.46
C THR A 78 -14.05 -24.09 0.53
N ARG A 79 -15.25 -24.22 1.11
CA ARG A 79 -15.62 -25.40 1.93
C ARG A 79 -15.57 -26.70 1.13
N ALA A 80 -15.93 -26.66 -0.15
CA ALA A 80 -15.80 -27.81 -1.05
C ALA A 80 -14.33 -28.13 -1.35
N LEU A 81 -13.51 -27.12 -1.64
CA LEU A 81 -12.07 -27.27 -1.86
C LEU A 81 -11.31 -27.78 -0.62
N ARG A 82 -11.70 -27.36 0.59
CA ARG A 82 -11.08 -27.82 1.85
C ARG A 82 -11.22 -29.33 2.06
N LYS A 83 -12.23 -29.97 1.46
CA LYS A 83 -12.42 -31.43 1.51
C LYS A 83 -11.54 -32.21 0.52
N GLN A 84 -10.98 -31.54 -0.48
CA GLN A 84 -10.25 -32.16 -1.59
C GLN A 84 -8.79 -31.68 -1.73
N GLY A 85 -8.41 -30.62 -1.02
CA GLY A 85 -7.11 -29.95 -1.18
C GLY A 85 -5.94 -30.66 -0.51
N SER A 86 -4.75 -30.48 -1.09
CA SER A 86 -3.48 -30.88 -0.48
C SER A 86 -3.14 -30.01 0.73
N SER A 87 -2.20 -30.45 1.58
CA SER A 87 -1.74 -29.65 2.74
C SER A 87 -1.24 -28.25 2.36
N GLY A 88 -0.63 -28.09 1.19
CA GLY A 88 -0.20 -26.79 0.68
C GLY A 88 -1.35 -25.89 0.22
N ASP A 89 -2.44 -26.47 -0.29
CA ASP A 89 -3.64 -25.71 -0.67
C ASP A 89 -4.41 -25.25 0.56
N LEU A 90 -4.48 -26.10 1.60
CA LEU A 90 -5.10 -25.76 2.87
C LEU A 90 -4.48 -24.52 3.52
N VAL A 91 -3.15 -24.37 3.47
CA VAL A 91 -2.47 -23.17 3.97
C VAL A 91 -2.90 -21.91 3.20
N ARG A 92 -3.00 -21.97 1.88
CA ARG A 92 -3.49 -20.84 1.05
C ARG A 92 -4.94 -20.50 1.34
N LEU A 93 -5.77 -21.51 1.62
CA LEU A 93 -7.16 -21.30 2.00
C LEU A 93 -7.29 -20.68 3.40
N ASP A 94 -6.43 -21.06 4.35
CA ASP A 94 -6.40 -20.45 5.67
C ASP A 94 -5.92 -18.99 5.60
N GLU A 95 -4.90 -18.67 4.79
CA GLU A 95 -4.51 -17.29 4.46
C GLU A 95 -5.68 -16.50 3.86
N TYR A 96 -6.45 -17.13 2.96
CA TYR A 96 -7.65 -16.55 2.36
C TYR A 96 -8.74 -16.28 3.39
N PHE A 97 -9.05 -17.22 4.28
CA PHE A 97 -10.08 -17.02 5.30
C PHE A 97 -9.67 -15.97 6.34
N GLU A 98 -8.39 -15.88 6.67
CA GLU A 98 -7.88 -14.82 7.54
C GLU A 98 -7.90 -13.45 6.88
N SER A 99 -7.62 -13.37 5.57
CA SER A 99 -7.88 -12.17 4.75
C SER A 99 -9.32 -11.72 4.87
N VAL A 100 -10.26 -12.65 4.63
CA VAL A 100 -11.70 -12.40 4.71
C VAL A 100 -12.09 -11.88 6.09
N ARG A 101 -11.70 -12.58 7.15
CA ARG A 101 -12.02 -12.22 8.54
C ARG A 101 -11.43 -10.86 8.95
N SER A 102 -10.20 -10.57 8.52
CA SER A 102 -9.57 -9.28 8.75
C SER A 102 -10.33 -8.15 8.07
N VAL A 103 -10.94 -8.40 6.90
CA VAL A 103 -11.79 -7.40 6.24
C VAL A 103 -13.13 -7.24 6.96
N GLU A 104 -13.76 -8.33 7.41
CA GLU A 104 -15.01 -8.26 8.19
C GLU A 104 -14.84 -7.44 9.48
N GLN A 105 -13.72 -7.59 10.18
CA GLN A 105 -13.42 -6.79 11.37
C GLN A 105 -13.21 -5.30 11.04
N ARG A 106 -12.52 -5.01 9.94
CA ARG A 106 -12.34 -3.63 9.45
C ARG A 106 -13.66 -3.00 9.01
N LEU A 107 -14.55 -3.80 8.42
CA LEU A 107 -15.92 -3.39 8.10
C LEU A 107 -16.73 -3.09 9.38
N ALA A 108 -16.69 -3.98 10.37
CA ALA A 108 -17.37 -3.77 11.64
C ALA A 108 -16.88 -2.49 12.35
N ALA A 109 -15.61 -2.12 12.17
CA ALA A 109 -15.08 -0.84 12.63
C ALA A 109 -15.58 0.35 11.78
N ALA A 110 -15.62 0.22 10.44
CA ALA A 110 -16.13 1.27 9.53
C ALA A 110 -17.63 1.57 9.71
N LEU A 111 -18.42 0.56 10.11
CA LEU A 111 -19.85 0.70 10.41
C LEU A 111 -20.13 1.36 11.77
N ARG A 112 -19.10 1.55 12.62
CA ARG A 112 -19.25 2.31 13.87
C ARG A 112 -19.00 3.79 13.56
N PRO A 113 -20.02 4.67 13.64
CA PRO A 113 -19.82 6.08 13.35
C PRO A 113 -18.87 6.68 14.38
N GLN A 114 -17.62 6.92 13.98
CA GLN A 114 -16.77 7.87 14.70
C GLN A 114 -17.36 9.26 14.49
N LYS A 115 -17.21 10.17 15.47
CA LYS A 115 -17.52 11.59 15.29
C LYS A 115 -16.62 12.13 14.19
N ARG A 116 -17.07 12.03 12.93
CA ARG A 116 -16.32 12.50 11.77
C ARG A 116 -16.09 13.98 11.96
N TRP A 117 -14.83 14.38 12.03
CA TRP A 117 -14.46 15.77 11.88
C TRP A 117 -15.08 16.27 10.57
N ILE A 118 -16.02 17.22 10.65
CA ILE A 118 -16.72 17.70 9.47
C ILE A 118 -15.79 18.70 8.78
N ASN A 119 -14.85 18.18 7.98
CA ASN A 119 -14.15 19.03 7.03
C ASN A 119 -15.21 19.65 6.11
N GLN A 120 -15.20 20.99 6.04
CA GLN A 120 -16.17 21.73 5.24
C GLN A 120 -15.74 21.66 3.77
N GLY A 121 -16.42 20.85 2.96
CA GLY A 121 -16.14 20.76 1.53
C GLY A 121 -16.66 19.49 0.88
N LYS A 122 -16.48 19.39 -0.44
CA LYS A 122 -16.66 18.15 -1.19
C LYS A 122 -15.32 17.80 -1.84
N PHE A 123 -14.80 16.62 -1.56
CA PHE A 123 -13.73 16.04 -2.36
C PHE A 123 -14.37 15.40 -3.60
N PRO A 124 -14.03 15.84 -4.82
CA PRO A 124 -14.70 15.38 -6.05
C PRO A 124 -14.17 13.99 -6.45
N LEU A 125 -14.57 12.97 -5.69
CA LEU A 125 -14.32 11.57 -6.02
C LEU A 125 -15.66 10.85 -6.10
N GLU A 126 -16.03 10.50 -7.32
CA GLU A 126 -17.17 9.62 -7.55
C GLU A 126 -16.82 8.19 -7.17
N ARG A 127 -17.84 7.38 -6.87
CA ARG A 127 -17.65 5.94 -6.63
C ARG A 127 -17.00 5.32 -7.88
N PRO A 128 -15.86 4.63 -7.76
CA PRO A 128 -15.22 3.98 -8.90
C PRO A 128 -16.12 2.95 -9.60
N GLY A 129 -15.94 2.82 -10.91
CA GLY A 129 -16.52 1.74 -11.70
C GLY A 129 -15.92 0.36 -11.38
N PRO A 130 -16.51 -0.72 -11.90
CA PRO A 130 -16.07 -2.08 -11.63
C PRO A 130 -14.69 -2.39 -12.23
N GLY A 131 -13.91 -3.22 -11.53
CA GLY A 131 -12.62 -3.72 -12.00
C GLY A 131 -11.42 -2.78 -11.78
N ILE A 132 -10.32 -3.07 -12.47
CA ILE A 132 -9.07 -2.31 -12.42
C ILE A 132 -8.95 -1.46 -13.70
N PRO A 133 -8.67 -0.15 -13.62
CA PRO A 133 -8.40 0.68 -14.79
C PRO A 133 -7.25 0.12 -15.65
N ALA A 134 -7.39 0.20 -16.98
CA ALA A 134 -6.37 -0.27 -17.91
C ALA A 134 -5.07 0.54 -17.82
N SER A 135 -5.20 1.85 -17.58
CA SER A 135 -4.04 2.72 -17.34
C SER A 135 -3.51 2.51 -15.92
N ARG A 136 -2.24 2.13 -15.81
CA ARG A 136 -1.55 2.02 -14.52
C ARG A 136 -1.57 3.34 -13.75
N GLN A 137 -1.35 4.45 -14.45
CA GLN A 137 -1.36 5.76 -13.81
C GLN A 137 -2.73 6.11 -13.26
N GLU A 138 -3.79 5.80 -14.00
CA GLU A 138 -5.17 6.00 -13.57
C GLU A 138 -5.48 5.14 -12.35
N HIS A 139 -5.13 3.85 -12.38
CA HIS A 139 -5.31 2.94 -11.24
C HIS A 139 -4.61 3.43 -9.98
N MET A 140 -3.32 3.78 -10.08
CA MET A 140 -2.54 4.26 -8.93
C MET A 140 -3.11 5.57 -8.38
N ARG A 141 -3.42 6.54 -9.24
CA ARG A 141 -3.96 7.84 -8.81
C ARG A 141 -5.34 7.70 -8.21
N LEU A 142 -6.19 6.81 -8.74
CA LEU A 142 -7.51 6.54 -8.19
C LEU A 142 -7.43 5.92 -6.79
N MET A 143 -6.54 4.95 -6.59
CA MET A 143 -6.29 4.39 -5.25
C MET A 143 -5.72 5.43 -4.28
N MET A 144 -4.82 6.30 -4.76
CA MET A 144 -4.30 7.43 -3.98
C MET A 144 -5.41 8.43 -3.60
N ASP A 145 -6.30 8.77 -4.53
CA ASP A 145 -7.44 9.66 -4.27
C ASP A 145 -8.41 9.06 -3.23
N ILE A 146 -8.64 7.74 -3.26
CA ILE A 146 -9.39 7.02 -2.22
C ILE A 146 -8.70 7.15 -0.86
N MET A 147 -7.38 6.97 -0.79
CA MET A 147 -6.61 7.15 0.44
C MET A 147 -6.67 8.60 0.96
N VAL A 148 -6.54 9.59 0.07
CA VAL A 148 -6.68 11.01 0.43
C VAL A 148 -8.06 11.28 1.01
N LEU A 149 -9.13 10.82 0.35
CA LEU A 149 -10.48 10.96 0.84
C LEU A 149 -10.63 10.30 2.22
N ALA A 150 -10.08 9.10 2.41
CA ALA A 150 -10.20 8.36 3.66
C ALA A 150 -9.50 9.05 4.84
N MET A 151 -8.34 9.68 4.60
CA MET A 151 -7.66 10.50 5.60
C MET A 151 -8.45 11.79 5.86
N TRP A 152 -8.83 12.49 4.80
CA TRP A 152 -9.55 13.77 4.92
C TRP A 152 -10.93 13.63 5.56
N SER A 153 -11.65 12.54 5.32
CA SER A 153 -12.95 12.30 5.96
C SER A 153 -12.84 11.67 7.35
N ASP A 154 -11.61 11.52 7.87
CA ASP A 154 -11.30 10.83 9.14
C ASP A 154 -11.86 9.41 9.20
N THR A 155 -11.94 8.72 8.05
CA THR A 155 -12.36 7.31 7.97
C THR A 155 -11.24 6.39 8.44
N THR A 156 -9.98 6.74 8.16
CA THR A 156 -8.80 6.08 8.72
C THR A 156 -7.68 7.07 8.95
N ARG A 157 -6.89 6.85 10.00
CA ARG A 157 -5.67 7.64 10.32
C ARG A 157 -4.38 6.98 9.83
N ILE A 158 -4.45 5.75 9.33
CA ILE A 158 -3.29 4.95 8.91
C ILE A 158 -3.62 4.26 7.59
N GLY A 159 -2.68 4.28 6.66
CA GLY A 159 -2.76 3.56 5.39
C GLY A 159 -1.39 3.19 4.86
N THR A 160 -1.32 2.08 4.14
CA THR A 160 -0.12 1.61 3.44
C THR A 160 -0.44 1.44 1.96
N PHE A 161 0.46 1.87 1.08
CA PHE A 161 0.29 1.75 -0.36
C PHE A 161 1.51 1.08 -0.96
N MET A 162 1.31 -0.04 -1.64
CA MET A 162 2.35 -0.78 -2.33
C MET A 162 2.23 -0.50 -3.83
N THR A 163 3.27 0.05 -4.45
CA THR A 163 3.25 0.38 -5.88
C THR A 163 3.37 -0.85 -6.78
N GLY A 164 3.84 -1.97 -6.23
CA GLY A 164 4.00 -3.25 -6.91
C GLY A 164 4.76 -4.23 -6.02
N ASP A 165 4.72 -5.51 -6.36
CA ASP A 165 5.47 -6.56 -5.66
C ASP A 165 6.98 -6.42 -5.89
N ALA A 166 7.81 -6.88 -4.95
CA ALA A 166 9.26 -6.73 -4.98
C ALA A 166 9.93 -7.34 -6.24
N GLN A 167 9.31 -8.37 -6.82
CA GLN A 167 9.75 -9.00 -8.07
C GLN A 167 8.68 -8.88 -9.16
N THR A 168 8.06 -7.71 -9.25
CA THR A 168 7.05 -7.45 -10.27
C THR A 168 7.65 -7.54 -11.70
N ASN A 169 6.96 -8.28 -12.57
CA ASN A 169 7.23 -8.33 -14.00
C ASN A 169 6.38 -7.32 -14.78
N GLU A 170 5.87 -6.29 -14.10
CA GLU A 170 5.12 -5.22 -14.74
C GLU A 170 5.95 -4.53 -15.81
N ASP A 171 5.29 -4.27 -16.93
CA ASP A 171 5.85 -3.61 -18.10
C ASP A 171 5.60 -2.10 -18.01
N PHE A 172 6.66 -1.33 -18.25
CA PHE A 172 6.65 0.14 -18.22
C PHE A 172 6.92 0.76 -19.59
N SER A 173 6.74 0.00 -20.68
CA SER A 173 7.00 0.49 -22.05
C SER A 173 6.00 1.53 -22.54
N PHE A 174 5.02 1.92 -21.70
CA PHE A 174 4.17 3.08 -21.92
C PHE A 174 4.89 4.41 -21.63
N ILE A 175 6.04 4.37 -20.95
CA ILE A 175 6.90 5.53 -20.72
C ILE A 175 7.82 5.70 -21.93
N ASP A 176 7.90 6.91 -22.46
CA ASP A 176 8.72 7.20 -23.63
C ASP A 176 10.22 6.88 -23.39
N GLY A 177 10.78 6.11 -24.32
CA GLY A 177 12.15 5.59 -24.26
C GLY A 177 12.40 4.65 -23.06
N VAL A 178 11.40 3.86 -22.66
CA VAL A 178 11.54 2.63 -21.86
C VAL A 178 11.18 1.45 -22.76
N GLY A 179 12.05 0.45 -22.83
CA GLY A 179 11.84 -0.76 -23.61
C GLY A 179 10.76 -1.67 -23.01
N ARG A 180 10.38 -2.73 -23.74
CA ARG A 180 9.52 -3.78 -23.18
C ARG A 180 10.31 -4.66 -22.22
N GLY A 181 9.69 -5.05 -21.11
CA GLY A 181 10.29 -5.93 -20.12
C GLY A 181 9.76 -5.72 -18.71
N GLY A 182 10.01 -6.69 -17.84
CA GLY A 182 9.57 -6.63 -16.44
C GLY A 182 10.45 -5.71 -15.60
N PHE A 183 9.83 -4.87 -14.77
CA PHE A 183 10.52 -3.91 -13.91
C PHE A 183 11.59 -4.54 -13.01
N HIS A 184 11.35 -5.72 -12.44
CA HIS A 184 12.35 -6.42 -11.64
C HIS A 184 13.63 -6.68 -12.46
N SER A 185 13.50 -7.24 -13.67
CA SER A 185 14.63 -7.48 -14.56
C SER A 185 15.35 -6.18 -14.94
N MET A 186 14.62 -5.09 -15.15
CA MET A 186 15.21 -3.79 -15.49
C MET A 186 16.03 -3.19 -14.34
N SER A 187 15.75 -3.58 -13.09
CA SER A 187 16.57 -3.17 -11.94
C SER A 187 17.98 -3.77 -11.97
N HIS A 188 18.18 -4.90 -12.68
CA HIS A 188 19.48 -5.54 -12.94
C HIS A 188 20.15 -4.99 -14.20
N HIS A 189 20.34 -3.67 -14.23
CA HIS A 189 20.84 -2.95 -15.40
C HIS A 189 22.34 -3.19 -15.71
N GLY A 190 23.10 -3.91 -14.87
CA GLY A 190 24.50 -4.25 -15.12
C GLY A 190 25.45 -3.05 -15.19
N ASP A 191 25.06 -1.93 -14.59
CA ASP A 191 25.71 -0.61 -14.76
C ASP A 191 25.80 -0.14 -16.24
N GLU A 192 25.04 -0.74 -17.16
CA GLU A 192 24.95 -0.30 -18.56
C GLU A 192 24.21 1.04 -18.66
N PRO A 193 24.81 2.10 -19.27
CA PRO A 193 24.22 3.43 -19.29
C PRO A 193 22.80 3.51 -19.88
N ALA A 194 22.54 2.79 -20.97
CA ALA A 194 21.23 2.80 -21.63
C ALA A 194 20.15 2.17 -20.73
N ARG A 195 20.40 0.96 -20.19
CA ARG A 195 19.46 0.28 -19.28
C ARG A 195 19.23 1.06 -17.99
N ARG A 196 20.28 1.70 -17.47
CA ARG A 196 20.18 2.56 -16.30
C ARG A 196 19.29 3.78 -16.56
N ALA A 197 19.38 4.39 -17.74
CA ALA A 197 18.52 5.51 -18.12
C ALA A 197 17.05 5.09 -18.22
N GLU A 198 16.75 3.91 -18.77
CA GLU A 198 15.39 3.34 -18.75
C GLU A 198 14.88 3.12 -17.32
N TYR A 199 15.70 2.50 -16.46
CA TYR A 199 15.35 2.29 -15.06
C TYR A 199 15.09 3.60 -14.30
N GLU A 200 15.92 4.63 -14.54
CA GLU A 200 15.76 5.97 -13.94
C GLU A 200 14.45 6.63 -14.35
N LYS A 201 14.01 6.48 -15.60
CA LYS A 201 12.68 6.97 -16.05
C LYS A 201 11.55 6.30 -15.30
N ILE A 202 11.62 4.99 -15.08
CA ILE A 202 10.59 4.26 -14.32
C ILE A 202 10.56 4.71 -12.85
N VAL A 203 11.72 4.85 -12.21
CA VAL A 203 11.79 5.36 -10.84
C VAL A 203 11.25 6.79 -10.76
N THR A 204 11.61 7.66 -11.71
CA THR A 204 11.11 9.04 -11.80
C THR A 204 9.58 9.06 -11.90
N TRP A 205 9.00 8.22 -12.76
CA TRP A 205 7.55 8.10 -12.91
C TRP A 205 6.86 7.70 -11.60
N HIS A 206 7.44 6.81 -10.78
CA HIS A 206 6.88 6.50 -9.46
C HIS A 206 6.95 7.70 -8.50
N VAL A 207 8.06 8.45 -8.51
CA VAL A 207 8.21 9.67 -7.71
C VAL A 207 7.19 10.73 -8.13
N GLU A 208 6.86 10.84 -9.42
CA GLU A 208 5.80 11.73 -9.91
C GLU A 208 4.42 11.36 -9.34
N GLN A 209 4.11 10.06 -9.15
CA GLN A 209 2.85 9.66 -8.53
C GLN A 209 2.82 9.99 -7.03
N VAL A 210 3.96 9.91 -6.34
CA VAL A 210 4.08 10.38 -4.95
C VAL A 210 3.89 11.89 -4.88
N ALA A 211 4.48 12.65 -5.81
CA ALA A 211 4.28 14.09 -5.90
C ALA A 211 2.80 14.44 -6.11
N TYR A 212 2.09 13.70 -6.97
CA TYR A 212 0.63 13.82 -7.12
C TYR A 212 -0.10 13.64 -5.77
N PHE A 213 0.19 12.55 -5.05
CA PHE A 213 -0.42 12.26 -3.75
C PHE A 213 -0.14 13.37 -2.71
N LEU A 214 1.12 13.81 -2.60
CA LEU A 214 1.49 14.88 -1.67
C LEU A 214 0.82 16.22 -2.02
N ASN A 215 0.70 16.54 -3.32
CA ASN A 215 -0.01 17.75 -3.76
C ASN A 215 -1.50 17.70 -3.43
N LYS A 216 -2.15 16.54 -3.54
CA LYS A 216 -3.53 16.35 -3.10
C LYS A 216 -3.70 16.59 -1.61
N LEU A 217 -2.86 15.98 -0.76
CA LEU A 217 -2.89 16.20 0.68
C LEU A 217 -2.63 17.68 1.04
N LYS A 218 -1.69 18.34 0.34
CA LYS A 218 -1.38 19.76 0.54
C LYS A 218 -2.56 20.68 0.16
N SER A 219 -3.38 20.28 -0.80
CA SER A 219 -4.48 21.10 -1.32
C SER A 219 -5.73 21.14 -0.44
N LEU A 220 -5.81 20.23 0.54
CA LEU A 220 -6.98 20.08 1.41
C LEU A 220 -6.75 20.78 2.75
N ASP A 221 -7.63 21.71 3.09
CA ASP A 221 -7.67 22.30 4.42
C ASP A 221 -8.18 21.28 5.44
N GLU A 222 -7.49 21.21 6.57
CA GLU A 222 -7.84 20.43 7.74
C GLU A 222 -7.65 21.32 8.99
N GLY A 223 -8.53 22.30 9.15
CA GLY A 223 -8.57 23.16 10.33
C GLY A 223 -7.57 24.31 10.29
N GLY A 224 -7.39 24.95 9.13
CA GLY A 224 -6.50 26.10 8.95
C GLY A 224 -5.05 25.72 8.60
N THR A 225 -4.74 24.44 8.51
CA THR A 225 -3.48 23.89 7.94
C THR A 225 -3.81 22.85 6.89
N SER A 226 -2.86 22.50 6.02
CA SER A 226 -3.12 21.45 5.04
C SER A 226 -3.16 20.07 5.72
N LEU A 227 -3.92 19.12 5.14
CA LEU A 227 -3.91 17.72 5.57
C LEU A 227 -2.48 17.13 5.55
N LEU A 228 -1.63 17.57 4.62
CA LEU A 228 -0.21 17.20 4.61
C LEU A 228 0.55 17.70 5.83
N ASP A 229 0.27 18.91 6.33
CA ASP A 229 0.93 19.45 7.53
C ASP A 229 0.58 18.65 8.78
N ASN A 230 -0.65 18.13 8.85
CA ASN A 230 -1.13 17.29 9.95
C ASN A 230 -0.74 15.81 9.81
N SER A 231 -0.22 15.41 8.65
CA SER A 231 0.13 14.01 8.35
C SER A 231 1.63 13.74 8.38
N MET A 232 1.97 12.45 8.39
CA MET A 232 3.31 11.94 8.13
C MET A 232 3.22 10.95 6.96
N VAL A 233 3.92 11.23 5.86
CA VAL A 233 3.95 10.36 4.68
C VAL A 233 5.38 9.89 4.46
N MET A 234 5.61 8.60 4.61
CA MET A 234 6.88 7.99 4.27
C MET A 234 6.79 7.32 2.90
N PHE A 235 7.75 7.64 2.03
CA PHE A 235 7.93 7.01 0.74
C PHE A 235 9.39 6.53 0.61
N GLY A 236 9.59 5.35 0.04
CA GLY A 236 10.93 4.86 -0.21
C GLY A 236 10.95 3.38 -0.53
N HIS A 237 12.15 2.82 -0.48
CA HIS A 237 12.40 1.42 -0.81
C HIS A 237 13.37 0.78 0.21
N GLY A 238 13.21 -0.53 0.45
CA GLY A 238 14.10 -1.30 1.33
C GLY A 238 15.49 -1.59 0.74
N ILE A 239 15.75 -1.16 -0.49
CA ILE A 239 17.02 -1.34 -1.20
C ILE A 239 17.36 -0.03 -1.92
N LYS A 240 18.59 0.45 -1.75
CA LYS A 240 19.13 1.65 -2.41
C LYS A 240 19.40 1.47 -3.89
N CYS A 241 19.88 0.30 -4.28
CA CYS A 241 20.24 -0.01 -5.67
C CYS A 241 19.82 -1.43 -5.98
N GLY A 242 18.82 -1.59 -6.86
CA GLY A 242 18.33 -2.91 -7.30
C GLY A 242 19.45 -3.77 -7.88
N ASN A 243 20.24 -3.21 -8.80
CA ASN A 243 21.34 -3.92 -9.47
C ASN A 243 22.34 -4.60 -8.52
N ARG A 244 22.62 -3.97 -7.37
CA ARG A 244 23.61 -4.45 -6.39
C ARG A 244 22.99 -5.01 -5.11
N HIS A 245 21.66 -5.00 -4.99
CA HIS A 245 20.95 -5.33 -3.75
C HIS A 245 21.49 -4.61 -2.50
N LEU A 246 21.84 -3.32 -2.63
CA LEU A 246 22.40 -2.56 -1.51
C LEU A 246 21.31 -2.19 -0.50
N GLU A 247 21.35 -2.80 0.68
CA GLU A 247 20.40 -2.60 1.81
C GLU A 247 20.81 -1.48 2.77
N GLU A 248 21.86 -0.73 2.47
CA GLU A 248 22.32 0.40 3.27
C GLU A 248 22.03 1.75 2.63
N ASN A 249 21.91 2.80 3.46
CA ASN A 249 21.63 4.17 3.03
C ASN A 249 20.37 4.25 2.17
N LEU A 250 19.27 3.73 2.71
CA LEU A 250 18.00 3.56 2.03
C LEU A 250 17.44 4.90 1.50
N PRO A 251 16.79 4.90 0.32
CA PRO A 251 16.22 6.08 -0.29
C PRO A 251 14.85 6.38 0.33
N ILE A 252 14.86 7.00 1.51
CA ILE A 252 13.64 7.34 2.25
C ILE A 252 13.37 8.83 2.19
N ALA A 253 12.13 9.18 1.82
CA ALA A 253 11.56 10.50 1.92
C ALA A 253 10.47 10.51 2.99
N LEU A 254 10.56 11.46 3.94
CA LEU A 254 9.51 11.74 4.91
C LEU A 254 8.92 13.11 4.59
N ALA A 255 7.62 13.13 4.27
CA ALA A 255 6.87 14.33 3.93
C ALA A 255 5.77 14.61 4.97
N GLY A 256 5.33 15.87 4.99
CA GLY A 256 4.41 16.38 6.01
C GLY A 256 5.14 16.96 7.22
N ARG A 257 4.37 17.51 8.15
CA ARG A 257 4.91 18.13 9.37
C ARG A 257 4.54 17.37 10.64
N GLY A 258 3.73 16.30 10.54
CA GLY A 258 3.26 15.54 11.69
C GLY A 258 2.68 16.44 12.77
N LYS A 259 1.81 17.40 12.38
CA LYS A 259 1.25 18.44 13.26
C LYS A 259 2.33 19.31 13.94
N GLY A 260 3.37 19.66 13.20
CA GLY A 260 4.48 20.51 13.65
C GLY A 260 5.64 19.79 14.35
N THR A 261 5.57 18.47 14.52
CA THR A 261 6.63 17.66 15.18
C THR A 261 7.79 17.27 14.24
N ILE A 262 7.67 17.59 12.94
CA ILE A 262 8.67 17.35 11.91
C ILE A 262 8.92 18.65 11.15
N ARG A 263 10.19 19.05 11.00
CA ARG A 263 10.59 20.20 10.19
C ARG A 263 11.11 19.72 8.81
N PRO A 264 10.36 19.97 7.72
CA PRO A 264 10.69 19.53 6.36
C PRO A 264 11.78 20.39 5.69
N GLY A 265 12.11 20.09 4.43
CA GLY A 265 13.01 20.90 3.60
C GLY A 265 14.50 20.66 3.86
N ARG A 266 14.85 19.46 4.34
CA ARG A 266 16.20 19.13 4.81
C ARG A 266 16.50 17.65 4.67
N ARG A 267 17.79 17.32 4.67
CA ARG A 267 18.30 15.96 4.67
C ARG A 267 18.78 15.60 6.07
N VAL A 268 18.24 14.52 6.63
CA VAL A 268 18.75 13.92 7.86
C VAL A 268 19.71 12.80 7.49
N ARG A 269 20.93 12.83 8.03
CA ARG A 269 21.91 11.75 7.89
C ARG A 269 22.06 11.09 9.25
N ALA A 270 21.55 9.87 9.36
CA ALA A 270 21.75 9.05 10.55
C ALA A 270 23.20 8.53 10.61
N ALA A 271 23.61 8.07 11.79
CA ALA A 271 24.88 7.37 11.95
C ALA A 271 24.93 6.12 11.06
N ALA A 272 26.14 5.66 10.74
CA ALA A 272 26.29 4.40 10.02
C ALA A 272 25.61 3.27 10.81
N LYS A 273 24.96 2.35 10.10
CA LYS A 273 24.23 1.21 10.68
C LYS A 273 23.04 1.57 11.58
N THR A 274 22.53 2.81 11.55
CA THR A 274 21.24 3.12 12.19
C THR A 274 20.11 2.32 11.53
N PRO A 275 19.35 1.49 12.29
CA PRO A 275 18.22 0.74 11.75
C PRO A 275 17.11 1.66 11.23
N LEU A 276 16.46 1.29 10.12
CA LEU A 276 15.29 2.02 9.62
C LEU A 276 14.16 2.04 10.65
N CYS A 277 14.04 1.00 11.48
CA CYS A 277 13.04 0.95 12.54
C CYS A 277 13.17 2.08 13.58
N ASN A 278 14.32 2.75 13.69
CA ASN A 278 14.43 3.96 14.51
C ASN A 278 13.53 5.10 13.98
N LEU A 279 13.37 5.21 12.65
CA LEU A 279 12.42 6.13 12.03
C LEU A 279 10.97 5.71 12.34
N TYR A 280 10.65 4.42 12.20
CA TYR A 280 9.31 3.89 12.48
C TYR A 280 8.89 4.15 13.93
N LEU A 281 9.78 3.86 14.89
CA LEU A 281 9.56 4.18 16.30
C LEU A 281 9.31 5.69 16.51
N SER A 282 10.06 6.54 15.80
CA SER A 282 9.87 8.00 15.90
C SER A 282 8.55 8.50 15.34
N MET A 283 8.02 7.82 14.33
CA MET A 283 6.70 8.07 13.77
C MET A 283 5.61 7.57 14.72
N LEU A 284 5.74 6.35 15.26
CA LEU A 284 4.81 5.79 16.25
C LEU A 284 4.69 6.69 17.48
N ASN A 285 5.80 7.16 18.03
CA ASN A 285 5.78 8.03 19.21
C ASN A 285 5.08 9.38 18.92
N ARG A 286 5.20 9.91 17.69
CA ARG A 286 4.47 11.11 17.25
C ARG A 286 2.97 10.90 17.11
N MET A 287 2.53 9.66 16.99
CA MET A 287 1.12 9.27 17.02
C MET A 287 0.59 9.07 18.45
N GLY A 288 1.42 9.33 19.48
CA GLY A 288 1.02 9.25 20.88
C GLY A 288 1.16 7.86 21.51
N THR A 289 1.94 6.96 20.88
CA THR A 289 2.26 5.66 21.47
C THR A 289 3.43 5.78 22.46
N ASP A 290 3.42 4.95 23.50
CA ASP A 290 4.48 4.90 24.52
C ASP A 290 5.54 3.82 24.25
N ASP A 291 5.50 3.21 23.06
CA ASP A 291 6.40 2.14 22.64
C ASP A 291 7.87 2.54 22.81
N LYS A 292 8.67 1.61 23.34
CA LYS A 292 10.11 1.81 23.56
C LYS A 292 10.98 1.17 22.47
N SER A 293 10.39 0.29 21.66
CA SER A 293 11.07 -0.43 20.60
C SER A 293 10.08 -0.86 19.52
N PHE A 294 10.54 -0.93 18.28
CA PHE A 294 9.83 -1.53 17.16
C PHE A 294 10.84 -2.29 16.29
N GLY A 295 10.58 -3.56 15.98
CA GLY A 295 11.50 -4.38 15.18
C GLY A 295 12.92 -4.41 15.78
N ASP A 296 13.91 -4.03 14.96
CA ASP A 296 15.32 -3.93 15.35
C ASP A 296 15.74 -2.52 15.79
N SER A 297 14.79 -1.65 16.15
CA SER A 297 15.11 -0.29 16.58
C SER A 297 16.04 -0.28 17.80
N THR A 298 17.04 0.58 17.78
CA THR A 298 17.96 0.84 18.91
C THR A 298 17.58 2.08 19.72
N GLY A 299 16.54 2.80 19.28
CA GLY A 299 16.03 4.03 19.87
C GLY A 299 15.28 4.86 18.82
N PRO A 300 14.65 5.97 19.21
CA PRO A 300 14.05 6.90 18.25
C PRO A 300 15.14 7.57 17.40
N LEU A 301 14.87 7.73 16.11
CA LEU A 301 15.65 8.57 15.20
C LEU A 301 15.56 10.04 15.63
N GLU A 302 16.72 10.63 15.89
CA GLU A 302 16.84 12.03 16.24
C GLU A 302 16.78 12.97 15.01
N GLY A 303 16.63 14.27 15.27
CA GLY A 303 16.78 15.30 14.24
C GLY A 303 15.60 15.45 13.27
N LEU A 304 14.42 14.95 13.63
CA LEU A 304 13.19 15.16 12.87
C LEU A 304 12.54 16.54 13.11
N ALA A 305 12.67 17.11 14.32
CA ALA A 305 12.23 18.47 14.65
C ALA A 305 13.20 19.55 14.15
#